data_AF-A0A1V5D8M9-F1
#
_entry.id   AF-A0A1V5D8M9-F1
#
_cell.length_a   1.000
_cell.length_b   1.000
_cell.length_c   1.000
_cell.angle_alpha   90.00
_cell.angle_beta   90.00
_cell.angle_gamma   90.00
#
_symmetry.space_group_name_H-M   'P 1'
#
loop_
_entity.id
_entity.type
_entity.pdbx_description
1 polymer ?
#
loop_
_entity_poly.entity_id
_entity_poly.type
_entity_poly.pdbx_seq_one_letter_code
_entity_poly.pdbx_strand_id
1 'polypeptide(L)'
;MITKDALARIIDIETYVNDEYLTTYKADGLIVSTATGSTGYSLAAGGPILHPSMRNIIVTPICPHMLTNRPIILSEDVTIKARLQAKDERVVLTLDGQIGFPLEFGDEVTARESTHAVSLIKSSSKGYFEILRTKLKWGER
;
A
#
# COMPACT_ATOMS: atom_id res chain seq x y z
N MET A 1 -2.08 -0.22 -5.33
CA MET A 1 -3.15 0.42 -4.54
C MET A 1 -4.47 0.05 -5.17
N ILE A 2 -5.40 -0.48 -4.39
CA ILE A 2 -6.77 -0.80 -4.81
C ILE A 2 -7.66 0.35 -4.35
N THR A 3 -8.36 1.03 -5.27
CA THR A 3 -9.20 2.21 -4.99
C THR A 3 -10.45 2.23 -5.86
N LYS A 4 -11.51 2.90 -5.40
CA LYS A 4 -12.80 3.00 -6.08
C LYS A 4 -12.88 4.10 -7.16
N ASP A 5 -13.68 3.86 -8.20
CA ASP A 5 -14.02 4.84 -9.24
C ASP A 5 -15.35 5.59 -8.91
N ALA A 6 -15.20 6.86 -8.53
CA ALA A 6 -16.20 7.96 -8.57
C ALA A 6 -17.47 8.03 -7.66
N LEU A 7 -17.90 7.03 -6.86
CA LEU A 7 -19.04 7.21 -5.92
C LEU A 7 -18.82 6.51 -4.58
N ALA A 8 -18.76 7.22 -3.45
CA ALA A 8 -18.36 6.66 -2.14
C ALA A 8 -19.32 5.56 -1.61
N ARG A 9 -18.89 4.30 -1.71
CA ARG A 9 -19.41 3.16 -0.94
C ARG A 9 -18.25 2.24 -0.60
N ILE A 10 -18.29 1.69 0.59
CA ILE A 10 -17.31 0.77 1.18
C ILE A 10 -17.09 -0.42 0.26
N ILE A 11 -15.83 -0.77 0.00
CA ILE A 11 -15.47 -2.03 -0.64
C ILE A 11 -15.00 -3.03 0.40
N ASP A 12 -15.40 -4.29 0.20
CA ASP A 12 -14.98 -5.42 1.01
C ASP A 12 -13.78 -6.10 0.32
N ILE A 13 -12.63 -6.09 0.99
CA ILE A 13 -11.39 -6.68 0.48
C ILE A 13 -10.92 -7.75 1.45
N GLU A 14 -11.14 -9.02 1.10
CA GLU A 14 -10.59 -10.16 1.85
C GLU A 14 -9.09 -10.22 1.64
N THR A 15 -8.32 -10.16 2.73
CA THR A 15 -6.85 -10.14 2.66
C THR A 15 -6.26 -11.36 3.35
N TYR A 16 -5.28 -11.97 2.71
CA TYR A 16 -4.55 -13.14 3.19
C TYR A 16 -3.04 -12.87 3.15
N VAL A 17 -2.31 -13.49 4.08
CA VAL A 17 -0.85 -13.49 4.14
C VAL A 17 -0.40 -14.95 4.11
N ASN A 18 0.36 -15.36 3.09
CA ASN A 18 0.79 -16.75 2.92
C ASN A 18 -0.37 -17.76 3.03
N ASP A 19 -1.49 -17.46 2.37
CA ASP A 19 -2.75 -18.24 2.39
C ASP A 19 -3.49 -18.28 3.75
N GLU A 20 -2.97 -17.63 4.79
CA GLU A 20 -3.67 -17.44 6.06
C GLU A 20 -4.58 -16.21 5.99
N TYR A 21 -5.84 -16.38 6.41
CA TYR A 21 -6.80 -15.27 6.45
C TYR A 21 -6.37 -14.24 7.50
N LEU A 22 -6.11 -13.02 7.05
CA LEU A 22 -5.76 -11.91 7.94
C LEU A 22 -7.01 -11.20 8.42
N THR A 23 -7.78 -10.62 7.49
CA THR A 23 -9.02 -9.88 7.78
C THR A 23 -9.72 -9.49 6.47
N THR A 24 -10.97 -9.03 6.59
CA THR A 24 -11.69 -8.33 5.51
C THR A 24 -11.67 -6.84 5.79
N TYR A 25 -10.95 -6.09 4.97
CA TYR A 25 -10.95 -4.63 5.05
C TYR A 25 -12.23 -4.08 4.43
N LYS A 26 -13.02 -3.41 5.27
CA LYS A 26 -14.15 -2.56 4.87
C LYS A 26 -13.65 -1.12 4.78
N ALA A 27 -13.25 -0.70 3.59
CA ALA A 27 -12.46 0.53 3.39
C ALA A 27 -12.76 1.16 2.02
N ASP A 28 -12.26 2.36 1.78
CA ASP A 28 -12.26 2.98 0.44
C ASP A 28 -11.25 2.30 -0.50
N GLY A 29 -10.29 1.58 0.09
CA GLY A 29 -9.21 0.93 -0.63
C GLY A 29 -8.17 0.26 0.27
N LEU A 30 -7.20 -0.39 -0.39
CA LEU A 30 -6.07 -1.04 0.25
C LEU A 30 -4.77 -0.70 -0.49
N ILE A 31 -3.76 -0.25 0.25
CA ILE A 31 -2.42 0.01 -0.26
C ILE A 31 -1.50 -1.12 0.19
N VAL A 32 -0.82 -1.73 -0.77
CA VAL A 32 0.34 -2.59 -0.52
C VAL A 32 1.55 -1.82 -1.03
N SER A 33 2.53 -1.61 -0.16
CA SER A 33 3.68 -0.74 -0.42
C SER A 33 5.00 -1.39 0.00
N THR A 34 6.06 -1.11 -0.74
CA THR A 34 7.45 -1.37 -0.30
C THR A 34 7.92 -0.30 0.68
N ALA A 35 9.13 -0.48 1.26
CA ALA A 35 9.77 0.54 2.08
C ALA A 35 10.05 1.86 1.32
N THR A 36 10.39 1.81 0.03
CA THR A 36 10.54 3.01 -0.80
C THR A 36 9.20 3.71 -1.02
N GLY A 37 8.13 2.95 -1.25
CA GLY A 37 6.76 3.48 -1.40
C GLY A 37 6.12 3.98 -0.11
N SER A 38 6.72 3.73 1.06
CA SER A 38 6.15 4.09 2.36
C SER A 38 5.92 5.60 2.51
N THR A 39 6.70 6.41 1.78
CA THR A 39 6.60 7.88 1.75
C THR A 39 5.66 8.41 0.67
N GLY A 40 5.07 7.52 -0.14
CA GLY A 40 4.06 7.84 -1.13
C GLY A 40 2.64 7.80 -0.56
N TYR A 41 1.70 7.18 -1.28
CA TYR A 41 0.29 7.07 -0.85
C TYR A 41 0.13 6.36 0.50
N SER A 42 1.03 5.43 0.84
CA SER A 42 1.00 4.77 2.15
C SER A 42 1.10 5.77 3.29
N LEU A 43 1.94 6.81 3.18
CA LEU A 43 2.09 7.86 4.19
C LEU A 43 0.79 8.67 4.33
N ALA A 44 0.19 9.04 3.19
CA ALA A 44 -1.05 9.82 3.17
C ALA A 44 -2.23 9.06 3.81
N ALA A 45 -2.24 7.73 3.70
CA ALA A 45 -3.22 6.86 4.35
C ALA A 45 -2.88 6.49 5.81
N GLY A 46 -1.86 7.11 6.41
CA GLY A 46 -1.48 6.90 7.81
C GLY A 46 -0.48 5.76 8.05
N GLY A 47 0.11 5.22 6.99
CA GLY A 47 1.19 4.24 7.06
C GLY A 47 2.52 4.84 7.59
N PRO A 48 3.40 4.01 8.17
CA PRO A 48 4.66 4.46 8.73
C PRO A 48 5.69 4.79 7.64
N ILE A 49 6.64 5.68 7.97
CA ILE A 49 7.82 5.93 7.14
C ILE A 49 8.86 4.84 7.46
N LEU A 50 9.24 4.05 6.46
CA LEU A 50 10.34 3.11 6.55
C LEU A 50 11.61 3.68 5.93
N HIS A 51 12.76 3.22 6.40
CA HIS A 51 14.03 3.52 5.75
C HIS A 51 14.12 2.72 4.44
N PRO A 52 14.56 3.29 3.30
CA PRO A 52 14.57 2.61 1.99
C PRO A 52 15.39 1.32 1.92
N SER A 53 16.34 1.11 2.83
CA SER A 53 17.13 -0.13 2.90
C SER A 53 16.40 -1.27 3.60
N MET A 54 15.28 -1.01 4.27
CA MET A 54 14.45 -2.05 4.87
C MET A 54 13.74 -2.80 3.77
N ARG A 55 13.61 -4.11 3.94
CA ARG A 55 12.91 -4.97 3.01
C ARG A 55 11.68 -5.55 3.68
N ASN A 56 10.55 -4.91 3.39
CA ASN A 56 9.28 -5.19 4.03
C ASN A 56 8.13 -4.84 3.08
N ILE A 57 6.98 -5.44 3.34
CA ILE A 57 5.72 -5.07 2.72
C ILE A 57 4.86 -4.37 3.78
N ILE A 58 4.31 -3.22 3.43
CA ILE A 58 3.36 -2.49 4.26
C ILE A 58 1.96 -2.69 3.67
N VAL A 59 0.99 -3.09 4.49
CA VAL A 59 -0.42 -3.12 4.13
C VAL A 59 -1.13 -2.00 4.89
N THR A 60 -1.68 -1.04 4.16
CA THR A 60 -2.31 0.18 4.71
C THR A 60 -3.73 0.34 4.14
N PRO A 61 -4.79 0.21 4.95
CA PRO A 61 -6.16 0.47 4.49
C PRO A 61 -6.40 1.97 4.30
N ILE A 62 -7.18 2.35 3.28
CA ILE A 62 -7.58 3.73 3.02
C ILE A 62 -8.95 3.97 3.68
N CYS A 63 -9.03 4.89 4.64
CA CYS A 63 -10.26 5.24 5.36
C CYS A 63 -11.05 4.01 5.84
N PRO A 64 -10.45 3.10 6.65
CA PRO A 64 -11.16 1.92 7.11
C PRO A 64 -12.34 2.29 8.01
N HIS A 65 -13.48 1.65 7.81
CA HIS A 65 -14.68 1.84 8.63
C HIS A 65 -14.61 1.13 9.99
N MET A 66 -13.58 0.32 10.22
CA MET A 66 -13.28 -0.28 11.52
C MET A 66 -12.19 0.51 12.23
N LEU A 67 -12.49 0.99 13.45
CA LEU A 67 -11.60 1.85 14.27
C LEU A 67 -10.27 1.18 14.66
N THR A 68 -10.19 -0.15 14.59
CA THR A 68 -9.03 -0.95 15.00
C THR A 68 -8.11 -1.33 13.85
N ASN A 69 -8.52 -1.10 12.60
CA ASN A 69 -7.65 -1.38 11.46
C ASN A 69 -6.48 -0.40 11.45
N ARG A 70 -5.26 -0.93 11.50
CA ARG A 70 -4.01 -0.17 11.46
C ARG A 70 -3.14 -0.68 10.32
N PRO A 71 -2.23 0.17 9.79
CA PRO A 71 -1.18 -0.30 8.92
C PRO A 71 -0.38 -1.41 9.59
N ILE A 72 -0.06 -2.46 8.84
CA ILE A 72 0.81 -3.55 9.30
C ILE A 72 2.06 -3.60 8.44
N ILE A 73 3.19 -3.94 9.06
CA ILE A 73 4.47 -4.17 8.39
C ILE A 73 4.72 -5.66 8.46
N LEU A 74 4.95 -6.27 7.30
CA LEU A 74 5.21 -7.68 7.12
C LEU A 74 6.62 -7.88 6.53
N SER A 75 7.17 -9.07 6.71
CA SER A 75 8.45 -9.47 6.11
C SER A 75 8.38 -9.43 4.57
N GLU A 76 9.52 -9.34 3.91
CA GLU A 76 9.59 -9.30 2.43
C GLU A 76 9.16 -10.60 1.76
N ASP A 77 9.35 -11.74 2.43
CA ASP A 77 9.16 -13.09 1.91
C ASP A 77 7.68 -13.52 1.87
N VAL A 78 6.78 -12.71 2.42
CA VAL A 78 5.35 -13.02 2.43
C VAL A 78 4.69 -12.74 1.08
N THR A 79 3.64 -13.49 0.80
CA THR A 79 2.72 -13.23 -0.31
C THR A 79 1.41 -12.69 0.24
N ILE A 80 1.03 -11.49 -0.19
CA ILE A 80 -0.25 -10.85 0.12
C ILE A 80 -1.23 -11.19 -0.99
N LYS A 81 -2.41 -11.69 -0.62
CA LYS A 81 -3.53 -11.86 -1.56
C LYS A 81 -4.68 -10.96 -1.10
N ALA A 82 -5.22 -10.19 -2.03
CA ALA A 82 -6.37 -9.31 -1.80
C ALA A 82 -7.47 -9.68 -2.78
N ARG A 83 -8.55 -10.28 -2.28
CA ARG A 83 -9.72 -10.69 -3.07
C ARG A 83 -10.84 -9.67 -2.92
N LEU A 84 -11.38 -9.22 -4.05
CA LEU A 84 -12.47 -8.26 -4.08
C LEU A 84 -13.82 -8.97 -3.86
N GLN A 85 -14.56 -8.55 -2.83
CA GLN A 85 -15.90 -9.07 -2.51
C GLN A 85 -17.02 -8.03 -2.71
N ALA A 86 -16.73 -6.91 -3.39
CA ALA A 86 -17.74 -5.89 -3.70
C ALA A 86 -18.48 -6.21 -4.99
N LYS A 87 -19.76 -6.57 -4.91
CA LYS A 87 -20.65 -6.69 -6.09
C LYS A 87 -21.10 -5.30 -6.51
N ASP A 88 -21.05 -5.02 -7.81
CA ASP A 88 -21.54 -3.79 -8.46
C ASP A 88 -20.72 -2.51 -8.22
N GLU A 89 -19.46 -2.63 -7.79
CA GLU A 89 -18.57 -1.47 -7.59
C GLU A 89 -17.43 -1.45 -8.60
N ARG A 90 -17.19 -0.29 -9.21
CA ARG A 90 -16.01 -0.08 -10.07
C ARG A 90 -14.79 0.11 -9.19
N VAL A 91 -13.96 -0.92 -9.13
CA VAL A 91 -12.69 -0.91 -8.39
C VAL A 91 -11.54 -0.93 -9.38
N VAL A 92 -10.49 -0.19 -9.07
CA VAL A 92 -9.30 -0.07 -9.90
C VAL A 92 -8.07 -0.43 -9.08
N LEU A 93 -7.26 -1.33 -9.60
CA LEU A 93 -5.89 -1.55 -9.16
C LEU A 93 -4.98 -0.54 -9.87
N THR A 94 -4.34 0.33 -9.10
CA THR A 94 -3.32 1.26 -9.57
C THR A 94 -1.94 0.82 -9.11
N LEU A 95 -1.01 0.65 -10.06
CA LEU A 95 0.40 0.36 -9.80
C LEU A 95 1.23 1.65 -9.91
N ASP A 96 2.01 1.97 -8.86
CA ASP A 96 2.88 3.15 -8.75
C ASP A 96 2.23 4.50 -9.15
N GLY A 97 0.90 4.60 -9.03
CA GLY A 97 0.13 5.80 -9.38
C GLY A 97 -0.02 6.04 -10.89
N GLN A 98 0.35 5.09 -11.76
CA GLN A 98 0.40 5.31 -13.21
C GLN A 98 -0.66 4.53 -13.99
N ILE A 99 -0.72 3.21 -13.79
CA ILE A 99 -1.57 2.34 -14.62
C ILE A 99 -2.71 1.80 -13.77
N GLY A 100 -3.94 2.11 -14.17
CA GLY A 100 -5.16 1.59 -13.58
C GLY A 100 -5.67 0.37 -14.34
N PHE A 101 -5.91 -0.73 -13.62
CA PHE A 101 -6.53 -1.95 -14.11
C PHE A 101 -7.89 -2.09 -13.42
N PRO A 102 -9.01 -2.20 -14.16
CA PRO A 102 -10.30 -2.49 -13.53
C PRO A 102 -10.24 -3.87 -12.87
N LEU A 103 -10.86 -3.98 -11.70
CA LEU A 103 -11.06 -5.24 -10.99
C LEU A 103 -12.56 -5.55 -10.93
N GLU A 104 -12.88 -6.82 -11.13
CA GLU A 104 -14.24 -7.36 -11.05
C GLU A 104 -14.46 -8.12 -9.74
N PHE A 105 -15.73 -8.39 -9.43
CA PHE A 105 -16.09 -9.20 -8.27
C PHE A 105 -15.43 -10.59 -8.34
N GLY A 106 -14.75 -10.98 -7.27
CA GLY A 106 -14.03 -12.25 -7.17
C GLY A 106 -12.59 -12.21 -7.67
N ASP A 107 -12.15 -11.13 -8.30
CA ASP A 107 -10.75 -10.97 -8.69
C ASP A 107 -9.83 -10.99 -7.48
N GLU A 108 -8.65 -11.57 -7.68
CA GLU A 108 -7.62 -11.70 -6.66
C GLU A 108 -6.32 -11.03 -7.13
N VAL A 109 -5.87 -10.05 -6.35
CA VAL A 109 -4.58 -9.39 -6.55
C VAL A 109 -3.56 -10.03 -5.64
N THR A 110 -2.49 -10.58 -6.22
CA THR A 110 -1.35 -11.14 -5.47
C THR A 110 -0.16 -10.20 -5.54
N ALA A 111 0.38 -9.82 -4.37
CA ALA A 111 1.59 -9.01 -4.24
C ALA A 111 2.65 -9.77 -3.43
N ARG A 112 3.87 -9.83 -3.96
CA ARG A 112 5.03 -10.49 -3.35
C ARG A 112 6.31 -9.79 -3.76
N GLU A 113 7.43 -10.08 -3.09
CA GLU A 113 8.73 -9.60 -3.54
C GLU A 113 9.01 -10.05 -4.99
N SER A 114 9.51 -9.12 -5.79
CA SER A 114 9.97 -9.38 -7.15
C SER A 114 11.34 -10.06 -7.11
N THR A 115 11.58 -10.99 -8.02
CA THR A 115 12.93 -11.57 -8.23
C THR A 115 13.93 -10.56 -8.81
N HIS A 116 13.45 -9.38 -9.23
CA HIS A 116 14.26 -8.30 -9.79
C HIS A 116 14.19 -7.08 -8.88
N ALA A 117 15.36 -6.56 -8.50
CA ALA A 117 15.49 -5.34 -7.72
C ALA A 117 15.92 -4.15 -8.61
N VAL A 118 15.41 -2.97 -8.30
CA VAL A 118 15.84 -1.73 -8.96
C VAL A 118 17.13 -1.23 -8.32
N SER A 119 18.17 -0.99 -9.15
CA SER A 119 19.42 -0.38 -8.70
C SER A 119 19.32 1.14 -8.80
N LEU A 120 19.41 1.83 -7.67
CA LEU A 120 19.33 3.30 -7.60
C LEU A 120 20.70 3.91 -7.29
N ILE A 121 21.07 4.96 -8.02
CA ILE A 121 22.27 5.74 -7.73
C ILE A 121 21.91 6.81 -6.70
N LYS A 122 22.60 6.80 -5.56
CA LYS A 122 22.42 7.79 -4.49
C LYS A 122 23.39 8.95 -4.68
N SER A 123 22.90 10.18 -4.55
CA SER A 123 23.77 11.35 -4.50
C SER A 123 24.69 11.29 -3.28
N SER A 124 25.99 11.53 -3.46
CA SER A 124 26.95 11.65 -2.37
C SER A 124 26.75 12.94 -1.54
N SER A 125 26.05 13.93 -2.08
CA SER A 125 25.90 15.26 -1.47
C SER A 125 24.65 15.45 -0.60
N LYS A 126 23.69 14.51 -0.62
CA LYS A 126 22.44 14.62 0.15
C LYS A 126 22.13 13.35 0.92
N GLY A 127 21.98 13.49 2.24
CA GLY A 127 21.59 12.39 3.12
C GLY A 127 20.10 12.04 2.98
N TYR A 128 19.73 10.79 3.28
CA TYR A 128 18.32 10.37 3.27
C TYR A 128 17.47 11.21 4.25
N PHE A 129 17.94 11.37 5.49
CA PHE A 129 17.21 12.15 6.50
C PHE A 129 17.15 13.64 6.17
N GLU A 130 18.13 14.19 5.45
CA GLU A 130 18.07 15.55 4.94
C GLU A 130 16.94 15.69 3.92
N ILE A 131 16.89 14.79 2.93
CA ILE A 131 15.79 14.73 1.95
C ILE A 131 14.44 14.60 2.65
N LEU A 132 14.34 13.70 3.63
CA LEU A 132 13.11 13.46 4.37
C LEU A 132 12.63 14.73 5.09
N ARG A 133 13.53 15.40 5.85
CA ARG A 133 13.20 16.64 6.56
C ARG A 133 12.78 17.75 5.61
N THR A 134 13.50 17.95 4.50
CA THR A 134 13.16 18.97 3.50
C THR A 134 11.83 18.68 2.81
N LYS A 135 11.55 17.43 2.45
CA LYS A 135 10.31 17.06 1.76
C LYS A 135 9.08 17.12 2.67
N LEU A 136 9.23 16.76 3.95
CA LEU A 136 8.14 16.78 4.93
C LEU A 136 8.08 18.06 5.75
N LYS A 137 8.96 19.04 5.48
CA LYS A 137 9.08 20.31 6.22
C LYS A 137 9.24 20.14 7.73
N TRP A 138 9.93 19.09 8.15
CA TRP A 138 10.16 18.83 9.58
C TRP A 138 11.20 19.80 10.13
N GLY A 139 10.76 20.70 11.02
CA GLY A 139 11.61 21.70 11.66
C GLY A 139 11.65 23.05 10.95
N GLU A 140 10.85 23.25 9.90
CA GLU A 140 10.53 24.61 9.43
C GLU A 140 9.60 25.25 10.45
N ARG A 141 10.02 26.41 10.99
CA ARG A 141 9.25 27.26 11.90
C ARG A 141 8.58 28.38 11.11
#